data_AF-A0A4R6IP02-F1
#
_entry.id   AF-A0A4R6IP02-F1
#
_cell.length_a   1.000
_cell.length_b   1.000
_cell.length_c   1.000
_cell.angle_alpha   90.00
_cell.angle_beta   90.00
_cell.angle_gamma   90.00
#
_symmetry.space_group_name_H-M   'P 1'
#
loop_
_entity.id
_entity.type
_entity.pdbx_description
1 polymer ?
#
loop_
_entity_poly.entity_id
_entity_poly.type
_entity_poly.pdbx_seq_one_letter_code
_entity_poly.pdbx_strand_id
1 'polypeptide(L)'
;MKEELKYSLQTIFMQIGQYDRYAIFDFKFGSEAFNKYGSTVYGYIIYTPSQRAALKAQTNSGEIPYEDGLIILDGALQDPETNKLLKSDGFYVHDIRSLSTMDLGPIANQYDNTQTKDIPNTITLDFSPSLLDGERMQYMNFNNRIKEGIPLIAGEKRQYYALMLLLDRQRITEGDKQQYLIDPDTGYFFDDVVLTLFKTYASVDEKGSTSRKLVNRALGNRRRERTKFICRHLGIAEKHIDKLKVYNEPAWRELMKLIYGFESEVLTLWGWRHQIYWDFERFIHIYLRHYKDFLINGSSKGQGTGFQYTLKDIRRIINIVLEQNHQAIEERLDQGKGFHIQNDKGHYYNGNYYSLRINPDGKLMQFHPQDNF
;
A
#
# COMPACT_ATOMS: atom_id res chain seq x y z
N MET A 1 -31.80 1.92 40.22
CA MET A 1 -30.83 3.05 40.22
C MET A 1 -30.08 2.96 38.91
N LYS A 2 -30.13 4.00 38.06
CA LYS A 2 -29.21 4.10 36.93
C LYS A 2 -27.82 4.30 37.55
N GLU A 3 -26.92 3.33 37.40
CA GLU A 3 -25.52 3.56 37.77
C GLU A 3 -25.05 4.80 37.01
N GLU A 4 -24.54 5.79 37.73
CA GLU A 4 -23.95 6.97 37.14
C GLU A 4 -22.73 6.48 36.35
N LEU A 5 -22.78 6.62 35.03
CA LEU A 5 -21.66 6.23 34.17
C LEU A 5 -20.43 7.03 34.64
N LYS A 6 -19.27 6.38 34.74
CA LYS A 6 -18.02 7.08 35.13
C LYS A 6 -17.33 7.73 33.93
N TYR A 7 -17.61 7.20 32.75
CA TYR A 7 -17.11 7.65 31.47
C TYR A 7 -18.28 7.66 30.47
N SER A 8 -18.19 8.49 29.44
CA SER A 8 -18.96 8.36 28.20
C SER A 8 -18.05 8.11 27.01
N LEU A 9 -18.60 7.64 25.89
CA LEU A 9 -17.85 7.44 24.65
C LEU A 9 -17.10 8.73 24.22
N GLN A 10 -17.75 9.89 24.38
CA GLN A 10 -17.21 11.20 24.06
C GLN A 10 -16.04 11.58 24.98
N THR A 11 -16.15 11.34 26.29
CA THR A 11 -15.04 11.61 27.23
C THR A 11 -13.81 10.75 26.93
N ILE A 12 -14.01 9.49 26.56
CA ILE A 12 -12.94 8.57 26.17
C ILE A 12 -12.29 9.03 24.86
N PHE A 13 -13.10 9.46 23.89
CA PHE A 13 -12.61 10.02 22.64
C PHE A 13 -11.76 11.28 22.88
N MET A 14 -12.24 12.22 23.71
CA MET A 14 -11.50 13.44 24.03
C MET A 14 -10.18 13.18 24.76
N GLN A 15 -10.15 12.22 25.69
CA GLN A 15 -8.95 11.97 26.50
C GLN A 15 -7.90 11.14 25.75
N ILE A 16 -8.34 10.18 24.93
CA ILE A 16 -7.46 9.14 24.37
C ILE A 16 -7.71 8.95 22.87
N GLY A 17 -8.97 8.79 22.47
CA GLY A 17 -9.33 8.37 21.11
C GLY A 17 -8.90 9.33 20.00
N GLN A 18 -9.05 10.65 20.20
CA GLN A 18 -8.69 11.65 19.19
C GLN A 18 -7.18 11.68 18.87
N TYR A 19 -6.36 11.18 19.79
CA TYR A 19 -4.90 11.13 19.68
C TYR A 19 -4.38 9.72 19.32
N ASP A 20 -5.28 8.76 19.09
CA ASP A 20 -4.95 7.35 18.82
C ASP A 20 -3.99 6.75 19.85
N ARG A 21 -4.21 7.09 21.13
CA ARG A 21 -3.37 6.63 22.23
C ARG A 21 -3.66 5.17 22.57
N TYR A 22 -2.61 4.48 23.02
CA TYR A 22 -2.73 3.13 23.57
C TYR A 22 -3.47 3.18 24.91
N ALA A 23 -4.58 2.48 24.99
CA ALA A 23 -5.50 2.51 26.12
C ALA A 23 -5.44 1.22 26.93
N ILE A 24 -5.59 1.34 28.25
CA ILE A 24 -5.72 0.23 29.20
C ILE A 24 -7.06 0.43 29.92
N PHE A 25 -7.92 -0.59 29.85
CA PHE A 25 -9.25 -0.61 30.44
C PHE A 25 -9.31 -1.70 31.51
N ASP A 26 -9.72 -1.34 32.72
CA ASP A 26 -10.12 -2.31 33.74
C ASP A 26 -11.64 -2.36 33.86
N PHE A 27 -12.19 -3.56 33.94
CA PHE A 27 -13.62 -3.76 34.03
C PHE A 27 -14.13 -3.87 35.47
N LYS A 28 -15.41 -3.53 35.67
CA LYS A 28 -16.13 -3.77 36.93
C LYS A 28 -16.24 -5.27 37.17
N PHE A 29 -16.01 -5.70 38.41
CA PHE A 29 -16.10 -7.12 38.76
C PHE A 29 -17.52 -7.65 38.47
N GLY A 30 -17.61 -8.76 37.73
CA GLY A 30 -18.87 -9.40 37.36
C GLY A 30 -19.62 -8.76 36.18
N SER A 31 -19.06 -7.76 35.52
CA SER A 31 -19.64 -7.20 34.28
C SER A 31 -19.56 -8.18 33.10
N GLU A 32 -20.31 -7.90 32.03
CA GLU A 32 -20.27 -8.73 30.81
C GLU A 32 -18.86 -8.75 30.22
N ALA A 33 -18.24 -7.58 30.07
CA ALA A 33 -16.86 -7.47 29.60
C ALA A 33 -15.87 -8.20 30.51
N PHE A 34 -16.06 -8.16 31.84
CA PHE A 34 -15.19 -8.87 32.79
C PHE A 34 -15.26 -10.39 32.59
N ASN A 35 -16.47 -10.93 32.44
CA ASN A 35 -16.66 -12.37 32.26
C ASN A 35 -16.18 -12.85 30.89
N LYS A 36 -16.26 -12.00 29.86
CA LYS A 36 -15.89 -12.35 28.48
C LYS A 36 -14.41 -12.18 28.19
N TYR A 37 -13.78 -11.11 28.69
CA TYR A 37 -12.42 -10.73 28.32
C TYR A 37 -11.42 -10.75 29.49
N GLY A 38 -11.88 -11.00 30.72
CA GLY A 38 -11.07 -10.96 31.93
C GLY A 38 -11.06 -9.57 32.58
N SER A 39 -10.17 -9.35 33.55
CA SER A 39 -10.19 -8.13 34.37
C SER A 39 -9.73 -6.87 33.65
N THR A 40 -8.80 -7.01 32.71
CA THR A 40 -8.09 -5.89 32.09
C THR A 40 -7.83 -6.21 30.62
N VAL A 41 -8.12 -5.23 29.75
CA VAL A 41 -7.80 -5.29 28.32
C VAL A 41 -7.04 -4.04 27.92
N TYR A 42 -6.25 -4.13 26.86
CA TYR A 42 -5.43 -3.02 26.40
C TYR A 42 -5.18 -3.09 24.89
N GLY A 43 -5.04 -1.92 24.27
CA GLY A 43 -4.94 -1.82 22.80
C GLY A 43 -5.26 -0.42 22.27
N TYR A 44 -5.49 -0.35 20.95
CA TYR A 44 -5.92 0.88 20.27
C TYR A 44 -7.41 0.85 19.99
N ILE A 45 -8.10 1.95 20.25
CA ILE A 45 -9.54 2.05 19.97
C ILE A 45 -9.74 2.17 18.45
N ILE A 46 -10.65 1.36 17.90
CA ILE A 46 -11.00 1.37 16.49
C ILE A 46 -12.27 2.21 16.32
N TYR A 47 -12.18 3.26 15.50
CA TYR A 47 -13.32 4.06 15.06
C TYR A 47 -13.53 3.89 13.56
N THR A 48 -14.77 3.73 13.10
CA THR A 48 -15.06 3.91 11.68
C THR A 48 -14.93 5.39 11.29
N PRO A 49 -14.68 5.71 10.02
CA PRO A 49 -14.73 7.08 9.49
C PRO A 49 -15.96 7.86 9.96
N SER A 50 -17.17 7.31 9.83
CA SER A 50 -18.39 8.00 10.24
C SER A 50 -18.50 8.18 11.76
N GLN A 51 -18.08 7.19 12.56
CA GLN A 51 -18.06 7.31 14.02
C GLN A 51 -17.09 8.41 14.48
N ARG A 52 -15.88 8.45 13.92
CA ARG A 52 -14.87 9.45 14.26
C ARG A 52 -15.34 10.87 13.91
N ALA A 53 -15.92 11.04 12.72
CA ALA A 53 -16.49 12.32 12.30
C ALA A 53 -17.64 12.78 13.22
N ALA A 54 -18.55 11.87 13.60
CA ALA A 54 -19.64 12.17 14.52
C ALA A 54 -19.15 12.59 15.91
N LEU A 55 -18.22 11.83 16.51
CA LEU A 55 -17.64 12.13 17.82
C LEU A 55 -16.89 13.47 17.81
N LYS A 56 -16.18 13.78 16.73
CA LYS A 56 -15.52 15.07 16.55
C LYS A 56 -16.51 16.23 16.44
N ALA A 57 -17.58 16.07 15.66
CA ALA A 57 -18.63 17.08 15.53
C ALA A 57 -19.30 17.37 16.89
N GLN A 58 -19.61 16.32 17.67
CA GLN A 58 -20.18 16.44 19.02
C GLN A 58 -19.22 17.14 19.98
N THR A 59 -17.93 16.79 19.95
CA THR A 59 -16.91 17.42 20.81
C THR A 59 -16.78 18.92 20.52
N ASN A 60 -16.90 19.31 19.24
CA ASN A 60 -16.82 20.72 18.83
C ASN A 60 -18.09 21.52 19.14
N SER A 61 -19.26 20.88 19.30
CA SER A 61 -20.52 21.57 19.62
C SER A 61 -20.65 22.01 21.08
N GLY A 62 -19.74 21.62 21.96
CA GLY A 62 -19.71 22.05 23.38
C GLY A 62 -20.74 21.37 24.28
N GLU A 63 -21.81 20.79 23.74
CA GLU A 63 -22.68 19.84 24.44
C GLU A 63 -22.09 18.43 24.31
N ILE A 64 -21.52 17.91 25.39
CA ILE A 64 -20.96 16.55 25.43
C ILE A 64 -22.05 15.62 25.97
N PRO A 65 -22.76 14.86 25.10
CA PRO A 65 -23.72 13.88 25.57
C PRO A 65 -22.99 12.80 26.38
N TYR A 66 -23.65 12.31 27.42
CA TYR A 66 -23.09 11.33 28.33
C TYR A 66 -23.64 9.94 27.97
N GLU A 67 -23.19 9.45 26.81
CA GLU A 67 -23.70 8.22 26.20
C GLU A 67 -22.86 7.00 26.57
N ASP A 68 -23.59 5.93 26.86
CA ASP A 68 -23.04 4.59 26.87
C ASP A 68 -22.92 4.09 25.42
N GLY A 69 -21.73 3.66 25.05
CA GLY A 69 -21.38 3.35 23.67
C GLY A 69 -20.53 2.10 23.58
N LEU A 70 -20.54 1.48 22.40
CA LEU A 70 -19.71 0.32 22.12
C LEU A 70 -18.29 0.76 21.76
N ILE A 71 -17.29 0.15 22.39
CA ILE A 71 -15.87 0.32 22.11
C ILE A 71 -15.35 -0.94 21.42
N ILE A 72 -14.86 -0.77 20.20
CA ILE A 72 -14.10 -1.79 19.48
C ILE A 72 -12.62 -1.55 19.72
N LEU A 73 -11.86 -2.61 20.01
CA LEU A 73 -10.45 -2.50 20.40
C LEU A 73 -9.57 -3.41 19.55
N ASP A 74 -8.49 -2.85 18.99
CA ASP A 74 -7.35 -3.62 18.50
C ASP A 74 -6.51 -4.08 19.70
N GLY A 75 -6.90 -5.20 20.29
CA GLY A 75 -6.28 -5.77 21.48
C GLY A 75 -4.88 -6.32 21.23
N ALA A 76 -4.01 -6.17 22.22
CA ALA A 76 -2.64 -6.71 22.21
C ALA A 76 -2.43 -7.81 23.28
N LEU A 77 -3.49 -8.53 23.64
CA LEU A 77 -3.43 -9.61 24.62
C LEU A 77 -2.66 -10.82 24.07
N GLN A 78 -2.17 -11.67 24.97
CA GLN A 78 -1.50 -12.92 24.57
C GLN A 78 -2.44 -13.90 23.88
N ASP A 79 -3.74 -13.88 24.22
CA ASP A 79 -4.75 -14.74 23.61
C ASP A 79 -5.29 -14.13 22.29
N PRO A 80 -5.03 -14.75 21.12
CA PRO A 80 -5.48 -14.24 19.84
C PRO A 80 -7.01 -14.27 19.66
N GLU A 81 -7.70 -15.22 20.28
CA GLU A 81 -9.15 -15.34 20.14
C GLU A 81 -9.88 -14.22 20.89
N THR A 82 -9.43 -13.88 22.10
CA THR A 82 -9.90 -12.69 22.82
C THR A 82 -9.66 -11.41 22.00
N ASN A 83 -8.50 -11.26 21.36
CA ASN A 83 -8.23 -10.09 20.50
C ASN A 83 -9.18 -10.02 19.29
N LYS A 84 -9.55 -11.16 18.69
CA LYS A 84 -10.55 -11.19 17.61
C LYS A 84 -11.93 -10.75 18.10
N LEU A 85 -12.36 -11.22 19.27
CA LEU A 85 -13.64 -10.84 19.86
C LEU A 85 -13.69 -9.34 20.23
N LEU A 86 -12.59 -8.78 20.73
CA LEU A 86 -12.47 -7.35 21.00
C LEU A 86 -12.59 -6.49 19.72
N LYS A 87 -12.13 -7.03 18.58
CA LYS A 87 -12.26 -6.39 17.25
C LYS A 87 -13.64 -6.54 16.62
N SER A 88 -14.37 -7.62 16.91
CA SER A 88 -15.70 -7.87 16.32
C SER A 88 -16.84 -7.35 17.18
N ASP A 89 -16.82 -7.70 18.47
CA ASP A 89 -17.95 -7.52 19.39
C ASP A 89 -17.73 -6.34 20.33
N GLY A 90 -16.47 -6.09 20.73
CA GLY A 90 -16.12 -4.99 21.63
C GLY A 90 -16.73 -5.10 23.03
N PHE A 91 -16.77 -3.97 23.74
CA PHE A 91 -17.38 -3.84 25.07
C PHE A 91 -18.03 -2.48 25.26
N TYR A 92 -18.99 -2.38 26.17
CA TYR A 92 -19.70 -1.13 26.45
C TYR A 92 -19.00 -0.28 27.51
N VAL A 93 -19.21 1.03 27.45
CA VAL A 93 -18.60 2.01 28.37
C VAL A 93 -19.02 1.76 29.82
N HIS A 94 -20.27 1.34 30.05
CA HIS A 94 -20.77 1.09 31.41
C HIS A 94 -20.01 0.02 32.20
N ASP A 95 -19.32 -0.89 31.50
CA ASP A 95 -18.53 -1.96 32.11
C ASP A 95 -17.17 -1.48 32.63
N ILE A 96 -16.74 -0.27 32.27
CA ILE A 96 -15.43 0.28 32.60
C ILE A 96 -15.38 0.76 34.05
N ARG A 97 -14.39 0.30 34.80
CA ARG A 97 -14.05 0.78 36.15
C ARG A 97 -12.98 1.86 36.12
N SER A 98 -11.92 1.64 35.35
CA SER A 98 -10.79 2.57 35.21
C SER A 98 -10.25 2.57 33.79
N LEU A 99 -9.77 3.73 33.38
CA LEU A 99 -9.13 3.99 32.10
C LEU A 99 -7.75 4.60 32.35
N SER A 100 -6.73 4.07 31.68
CA SER A 100 -5.36 4.57 31.73
C SER A 100 -4.74 4.57 30.34
N THR A 101 -3.74 5.43 30.12
CA THR A 101 -2.98 5.53 28.87
C THR A 101 -1.51 5.69 29.20
N MET A 102 -0.64 5.23 28.31
CA MET A 102 0.78 5.59 28.40
C MET A 102 0.95 7.06 28.02
N ASP A 103 1.63 7.83 28.85
CA ASP A 103 1.94 9.25 28.58
C ASP A 103 3.18 9.35 27.69
N LEU A 104 3.03 8.95 26.43
CA LEU A 104 4.08 9.09 25.41
C LEU A 104 4.03 10.50 24.80
N GLY A 105 4.19 11.53 25.64
CA GLY A 105 4.26 12.94 25.25
C GLY A 105 3.04 13.48 24.50
N PRO A 106 3.08 14.74 24.04
CA PRO A 106 2.01 15.30 23.22
C PRO A 106 2.04 14.67 21.82
N ILE A 107 1.27 13.60 21.64
CA ILE A 107 0.92 13.08 20.32
C ILE A 107 -0.07 14.08 19.70
N ALA A 108 0.35 14.77 18.65
CA ALA A 108 -0.56 15.59 17.85
C ALA A 108 -1.63 14.70 17.21
N ASN A 109 -2.87 15.20 17.12
CA ASN A 109 -3.95 14.50 16.43
C ASN A 109 -3.56 14.30 14.95
N GLN A 110 -3.22 13.07 14.58
CA GLN A 110 -2.80 12.74 13.23
C GLN A 110 -3.96 12.77 12.24
N TYR A 111 -5.20 12.56 12.69
CA TYR A 111 -6.37 12.63 11.82
C TYR A 111 -6.60 14.05 11.29
N ASP A 112 -6.27 15.07 12.08
CA ASP A 112 -6.43 16.49 11.69
C ASP A 112 -5.17 17.08 11.05
N ASN A 113 -4.05 16.35 11.08
CA ASN A 113 -2.82 16.80 10.45
C ASN A 113 -3.00 16.82 8.93
N THR A 114 -2.81 17.98 8.29
CA THR A 114 -2.90 18.19 6.84
C THR A 114 -1.54 18.18 6.13
N GLN A 115 -0.44 18.23 6.88
CA GLN A 115 0.93 18.26 6.37
C GLN A 115 1.39 16.88 5.89
N THR A 116 2.57 16.83 5.28
CA THR A 116 3.26 15.57 4.97
C THR A 116 3.63 14.87 6.29
N LYS A 117 3.30 13.58 6.38
CA LYS A 117 3.50 12.70 7.51
C LYS A 117 4.69 11.77 7.25
N ASP A 118 5.38 11.43 8.32
CA ASP A 118 6.36 10.36 8.33
C ASP A 118 5.71 9.04 8.73
N ILE A 119 6.29 7.93 8.28
CA ILE A 119 5.93 6.59 8.77
C ILE A 119 6.55 6.42 10.17
N PRO A 120 5.75 6.27 11.23
CA PRO A 120 6.27 6.13 12.60
C PRO A 120 7.20 4.92 12.72
N ASN A 121 8.12 4.99 13.68
CA ASN A 121 9.08 3.91 14.00
C ASN A 121 9.94 3.45 12.81
N THR A 122 10.23 4.35 11.86
CA THR A 122 11.14 4.07 10.74
C THR A 122 12.60 4.06 11.21
N ILE A 123 13.30 2.94 11.00
CA ILE A 123 14.74 2.85 11.15
C ILE A 123 15.38 2.98 9.77
N THR A 124 16.23 4.00 9.59
CA THR A 124 17.01 4.19 8.37
C THR A 124 18.29 3.38 8.46
N LEU A 125 18.50 2.48 7.49
CA LEU A 125 19.74 1.72 7.35
C LEU A 125 20.46 2.20 6.08
N ASP A 126 21.68 2.70 6.26
CA ASP A 126 22.52 3.07 5.14
C ASP A 126 23.09 1.82 4.48
N PHE A 127 22.89 1.71 3.16
CA PHE A 127 23.31 0.55 2.38
C PHE A 127 24.06 1.00 1.13
N SER A 128 25.27 0.47 0.96
CA SER A 128 26.08 0.71 -0.23
C SER A 128 26.10 -0.53 -1.13
N PRO A 129 25.55 -0.46 -2.35
CA PRO A 129 25.40 -1.62 -3.22
C PRO A 129 26.63 -1.91 -4.09
N SER A 130 27.81 -1.34 -3.79
CA SER A 130 28.97 -1.33 -4.68
C SER A 130 29.50 -2.71 -5.11
N LEU A 131 29.06 -3.79 -4.46
CA LEU A 131 29.47 -5.18 -4.76
C LEU A 131 28.28 -6.11 -5.05
N LEU A 132 27.06 -5.60 -5.25
CA LEU A 132 25.89 -6.45 -5.51
C LEU A 132 25.74 -6.77 -6.99
N ASP A 133 25.76 -8.07 -7.29
CA ASP A 133 25.30 -8.62 -8.57
C ASP A 133 23.77 -8.74 -8.53
N GLY A 134 23.09 -7.66 -8.92
CA GLY A 134 21.63 -7.55 -8.85
C GLY A 134 20.91 -8.59 -9.71
N GLU A 135 21.42 -8.86 -10.91
CA GLU A 135 20.91 -9.86 -11.84
C GLU A 135 20.94 -11.27 -11.22
N ARG A 136 22.07 -11.65 -10.64
CA ARG A 136 22.23 -12.97 -10.01
C ARG A 136 21.39 -13.11 -8.74
N MET A 137 21.30 -12.07 -7.93
CA MET A 137 20.42 -12.05 -6.75
C MET A 137 18.95 -12.18 -7.14
N GLN A 138 18.50 -11.46 -8.16
CA GLN A 138 17.12 -11.55 -8.63
C GLN A 138 16.81 -12.94 -9.20
N TYR A 139 17.75 -13.52 -9.96
CA TYR A 139 17.61 -14.90 -10.46
C TYR A 139 17.54 -15.92 -9.32
N MET A 140 18.36 -15.76 -8.27
CA MET A 140 18.29 -16.60 -7.07
C MET A 140 16.96 -16.43 -6.33
N ASN A 141 16.46 -15.19 -6.19
CA ASN A 141 15.16 -14.92 -5.56
C ASN A 141 14.01 -15.63 -6.28
N PHE A 142 13.95 -15.50 -7.61
CA PHE A 142 12.94 -16.17 -8.42
C PHE A 142 13.04 -17.70 -8.32
N ASN A 143 14.25 -18.27 -8.37
CA ASN A 143 14.45 -19.71 -8.19
C ASN A 143 13.94 -20.20 -6.84
N ASN A 144 14.21 -19.47 -5.76
CA ASN A 144 13.75 -19.86 -4.42
C ASN A 144 12.23 -19.81 -4.33
N ARG A 145 11.60 -18.75 -4.85
CA ARG A 145 10.13 -18.63 -4.91
C ARG A 145 9.50 -19.79 -5.68
N ILE A 146 10.02 -20.11 -6.87
CA ILE A 146 9.51 -21.23 -7.69
C ILE A 146 9.65 -22.56 -6.95
N LYS A 147 10.79 -22.82 -6.29
CA LYS A 147 11.02 -24.07 -5.53
C LYS A 147 10.02 -24.27 -4.41
N GLU A 148 9.56 -23.19 -3.80
CA GLU A 148 8.57 -23.21 -2.71
C GLU A 148 7.13 -23.17 -3.21
N GLY A 149 6.92 -23.18 -4.54
CA GLY A 149 5.59 -23.13 -5.13
C GLY A 149 4.97 -21.74 -5.16
N ILE A 150 5.74 -20.69 -4.86
CA ILE A 150 5.30 -19.31 -4.93
C ILE A 150 5.33 -18.86 -6.41
N PRO A 151 4.18 -18.55 -7.04
CA PRO A 151 4.13 -18.21 -8.46
C PRO A 151 4.86 -16.90 -8.75
N LEU A 152 5.24 -16.64 -10.01
CA LEU A 152 5.75 -15.34 -10.45
C LEU A 152 4.66 -14.61 -11.24
N ILE A 153 4.58 -13.28 -11.10
CA ILE A 153 3.67 -12.47 -11.95
C ILE A 153 4.17 -12.44 -13.39
N ALA A 154 3.33 -12.06 -14.35
CA ALA A 154 3.66 -12.11 -15.78
C ALA A 154 4.96 -11.34 -16.14
N GLY A 155 5.15 -10.15 -15.56
CA GLY A 155 6.37 -9.35 -15.76
C GLY A 155 7.62 -10.05 -15.19
N GLU A 156 7.51 -10.59 -13.97
CA GLU A 156 8.58 -11.35 -13.33
C GLU A 156 8.92 -12.64 -14.08
N LYS A 157 7.94 -13.33 -14.66
CA LYS A 157 8.20 -14.51 -15.51
C LYS A 157 9.11 -14.16 -16.68
N ARG A 158 8.80 -13.09 -17.43
CA ARG A 158 9.66 -12.65 -18.54
C ARG A 158 11.07 -12.30 -18.06
N GLN A 159 11.18 -11.60 -16.93
CA GLN A 159 12.47 -11.26 -16.33
C GLN A 159 13.24 -12.52 -15.88
N TYR A 160 12.56 -13.49 -15.27
CA TYR A 160 13.15 -14.76 -14.84
C TYR A 160 13.74 -15.54 -16.01
N TYR A 161 12.99 -15.73 -17.09
CA TYR A 161 13.49 -16.43 -18.29
C TYR A 161 14.62 -15.64 -18.98
N ALA A 162 14.57 -14.30 -18.97
CA ALA A 162 15.66 -13.49 -19.49
C ALA A 162 16.94 -13.64 -18.65
N LEU A 163 16.83 -13.63 -17.32
CA LEU A 163 17.97 -13.87 -16.42
C LEU A 163 18.49 -15.30 -16.54
N MET A 164 17.62 -16.29 -16.71
CA MET A 164 18.02 -17.67 -16.98
C MET A 164 18.79 -17.75 -18.31
N LEU A 165 18.42 -16.98 -19.33
CA LEU A 165 19.14 -16.98 -20.61
C LEU A 165 20.56 -16.41 -20.44
N LEU A 166 20.69 -15.40 -19.58
CA LEU A 166 21.95 -14.74 -19.29
C LEU A 166 22.88 -15.60 -18.41
N LEU A 167 22.33 -16.23 -17.37
CA LEU A 167 23.11 -16.84 -16.29
C LEU A 167 23.15 -18.38 -16.33
N ASP A 168 22.16 -19.02 -16.96
CA ASP A 168 21.96 -20.49 -16.92
C ASP A 168 21.27 -21.01 -18.19
N ARG A 169 21.82 -20.64 -19.34
CA ARG A 169 21.22 -20.89 -20.67
C ARG A 169 20.85 -22.36 -20.93
N GLN A 170 21.55 -23.30 -20.31
CA GLN A 170 21.35 -24.74 -20.52
C GLN A 170 19.99 -25.23 -20.00
N ARG A 171 19.37 -24.50 -19.07
CA ARG A 171 18.05 -24.86 -18.51
C ARG A 171 16.86 -24.39 -19.34
N ILE A 172 17.09 -23.59 -20.38
CA ILE A 172 16.01 -23.04 -21.21
C ILE A 172 15.62 -24.02 -22.30
N THR A 173 14.35 -24.45 -22.29
CA THR A 173 13.77 -25.23 -23.38
C THR A 173 13.31 -24.34 -24.52
N GLU A 174 13.12 -24.90 -25.73
CA GLU A 174 12.56 -24.10 -26.83
C GLU A 174 11.11 -23.66 -26.58
N GLY A 175 10.33 -24.44 -25.83
CA GLY A 175 9.00 -24.04 -25.38
C GLY A 175 9.03 -22.76 -24.55
N ASP A 176 9.98 -22.68 -23.62
CA ASP A 176 10.17 -21.49 -22.78
C ASP A 176 10.55 -20.25 -23.60
N LYS A 177 11.38 -20.43 -24.63
CA LYS A 177 11.78 -19.31 -25.51
C LYS A 177 10.58 -18.75 -26.26
N GLN A 178 9.79 -19.62 -26.87
CA GLN A 178 8.62 -19.19 -27.63
C GLN A 178 7.53 -18.58 -26.76
N GLN A 179 7.38 -19.06 -25.51
CA GLN A 179 6.33 -18.58 -24.62
C GLN A 179 6.68 -17.28 -23.90
N TYR A 180 7.93 -17.13 -23.45
CA TYR A 180 8.29 -16.08 -22.50
C TYR A 180 9.35 -15.10 -23.00
N LEU A 181 10.12 -15.47 -24.03
CA LEU A 181 11.20 -14.63 -24.54
C LEU A 181 10.84 -13.95 -25.85
N ILE A 182 10.21 -14.67 -26.77
CA ILE A 182 9.90 -14.20 -28.12
C ILE A 182 8.45 -13.71 -28.18
N ASP A 183 8.27 -12.53 -28.75
CA ASP A 183 6.98 -11.99 -29.14
C ASP A 183 6.45 -12.74 -30.38
N PRO A 184 5.31 -13.44 -30.28
CA PRO A 184 4.77 -14.23 -31.38
C PRO A 184 4.35 -13.38 -32.59
N ASP A 185 4.00 -12.11 -32.39
CA ASP A 185 3.53 -11.24 -33.47
C ASP A 185 4.69 -10.70 -34.31
N THR A 186 5.86 -10.51 -33.69
CA THR A 186 7.02 -9.88 -34.33
C THR A 186 8.18 -10.84 -34.59
N GLY A 187 8.23 -11.99 -33.91
CA GLY A 187 9.33 -12.94 -33.96
C GLY A 187 10.62 -12.45 -33.27
N TYR A 188 10.58 -11.28 -32.63
CA TYR A 188 11.71 -10.72 -31.88
C TYR A 188 11.55 -10.94 -30.37
N PHE A 189 12.63 -10.77 -29.61
CA PHE A 189 12.52 -10.75 -28.14
C PHE A 189 11.57 -9.63 -27.68
N PHE A 190 10.76 -9.92 -26.66
CA PHE A 190 9.98 -8.89 -25.96
C PHE A 190 10.88 -7.75 -25.48
N ASP A 191 10.37 -6.52 -25.49
CA ASP A 191 11.15 -5.35 -25.08
C ASP A 191 11.64 -5.46 -23.61
N ASP A 192 10.83 -6.01 -22.70
CA ASP A 192 11.22 -6.28 -21.31
C ASP A 192 12.42 -7.24 -21.21
N VAL A 193 12.49 -8.23 -22.11
CA VAL A 193 13.58 -9.21 -22.19
C VAL A 193 14.85 -8.55 -22.70
N VAL A 194 14.75 -7.75 -23.76
CA VAL A 194 15.88 -6.97 -24.29
C VAL A 194 16.47 -6.05 -23.22
N LEU A 195 15.61 -5.37 -22.46
CA LEU A 195 16.04 -4.48 -21.40
C LEU A 195 16.71 -5.24 -20.26
N THR A 196 16.19 -6.41 -19.88
CA THR A 196 16.82 -7.25 -18.85
C THR A 196 18.19 -7.75 -19.29
N LEU A 197 18.34 -8.17 -20.54
CA LEU A 197 19.59 -8.74 -21.06
C LEU A 197 20.68 -7.70 -21.31
N PHE A 198 20.32 -6.53 -21.84
CA PHE A 198 21.30 -5.63 -22.44
C PHE A 198 21.41 -4.26 -21.75
N LYS A 199 20.58 -3.91 -20.78
CA LYS A 199 20.63 -2.56 -20.17
C LYS A 199 21.99 -2.26 -19.54
N THR A 200 22.57 -3.20 -18.80
CA THR A 200 23.89 -3.04 -18.16
C THR A 200 24.99 -2.98 -19.22
N TYR A 201 25.00 -3.91 -20.18
CA TYR A 201 25.96 -3.92 -21.28
C TYR A 201 25.91 -2.64 -22.13
N ALA A 202 24.72 -2.18 -22.53
CA ALA A 202 24.54 -1.00 -23.36
C ALA A 202 25.01 0.31 -22.69
N SER A 203 25.17 0.32 -21.37
CA SER A 203 25.66 1.49 -20.61
C SER A 203 27.17 1.71 -20.78
N VAL A 204 27.92 0.62 -20.98
CA VAL A 204 29.38 0.62 -21.18
C VAL A 204 29.78 0.42 -22.65
N ASP A 205 28.83 0.08 -23.51
CA ASP A 205 29.04 -0.20 -24.93
C ASP A 205 29.13 1.07 -25.79
N GLU A 206 29.80 0.95 -26.93
CA GLU A 206 30.08 2.06 -27.84
C GLU A 206 28.80 2.70 -28.41
N LYS A 207 28.88 3.99 -28.74
CA LYS A 207 27.77 4.69 -29.39
C LYS A 207 27.49 4.06 -30.76
N GLY A 208 26.29 3.49 -30.92
CA GLY A 208 25.82 2.94 -32.20
C GLY A 208 25.93 1.42 -32.34
N SER A 209 26.41 0.73 -31.30
CA SER A 209 26.44 -0.74 -31.26
C SER A 209 25.05 -1.36 -31.43
N THR A 210 25.01 -2.63 -31.84
CA THR A 210 23.76 -3.39 -31.99
C THR A 210 22.99 -3.47 -30.66
N SER A 211 23.67 -3.77 -29.56
CA SER A 211 23.09 -3.85 -28.22
C SER A 211 22.44 -2.52 -27.81
N ARG A 212 23.14 -1.40 -28.06
CA ARG A 212 22.61 -0.06 -27.75
C ARG A 212 21.41 0.31 -28.63
N LYS A 213 21.42 -0.07 -29.91
CA LYS A 213 20.27 0.11 -30.82
C LYS A 213 19.05 -0.68 -30.34
N LEU A 214 19.24 -1.93 -29.92
CA LEU A 214 18.17 -2.78 -29.38
C LEU A 214 17.57 -2.19 -28.09
N VAL A 215 18.41 -1.78 -27.14
CA VAL A 215 17.96 -1.13 -25.90
C VAL A 215 17.24 0.18 -26.20
N ASN A 216 17.76 1.03 -27.09
CA ASN A 216 17.11 2.29 -27.46
C ASN A 216 15.75 2.05 -28.13
N ARG A 217 15.62 1.01 -28.97
CA ARG A 217 14.34 0.61 -29.56
C ARG A 217 13.34 0.20 -28.49
N ALA A 218 13.74 -0.69 -27.58
CA ALA A 218 12.89 -1.17 -26.50
C ALA A 218 12.45 -0.03 -25.57
N LEU A 219 13.37 0.87 -25.19
CA LEU A 219 13.03 2.09 -24.42
C LEU A 219 12.10 3.02 -25.18
N GLY A 220 12.28 3.16 -26.50
CA GLY A 220 11.42 3.96 -27.36
C GLY A 220 10.00 3.42 -27.46
N ASN A 221 9.83 2.10 -27.61
CA ASN A 221 8.54 1.42 -27.57
C ASN A 221 7.85 1.61 -26.23
N ARG A 222 8.56 1.29 -25.14
CA ARG A 222 8.08 1.47 -23.76
C ARG A 222 7.64 2.90 -23.49
N ARG A 223 8.41 3.90 -23.94
CA ARG A 223 8.00 5.32 -23.85
C ARG A 223 6.68 5.56 -24.56
N ARG A 224 6.54 5.12 -25.82
CA ARG A 224 5.33 5.36 -26.62
C ARG A 224 4.09 4.77 -25.98
N GLU A 225 4.14 3.50 -25.59
CA GLU A 225 3.01 2.81 -24.96
C GLU A 225 2.59 3.45 -23.64
N ARG A 226 3.56 3.70 -22.76
CA ARG A 226 3.30 4.28 -21.43
C ARG A 226 2.83 5.75 -21.52
N THR A 227 3.40 6.53 -22.44
CA THR A 227 2.95 7.91 -22.71
C THR A 227 1.51 7.94 -23.20
N LYS A 228 1.16 7.05 -24.15
CA LYS A 228 -0.21 6.92 -24.66
C LYS A 228 -1.19 6.56 -23.54
N PHE A 229 -0.80 5.66 -22.65
CA PHE A 229 -1.60 5.33 -21.46
C PHE A 229 -1.80 6.54 -20.55
N ILE A 230 -0.72 7.24 -20.18
CA ILE A 230 -0.78 8.43 -19.31
C ILE A 230 -1.69 9.51 -19.91
N CYS A 231 -1.53 9.82 -21.20
CA CYS A 231 -2.38 10.78 -21.90
C CYS A 231 -3.86 10.42 -21.85
N ARG A 232 -4.18 9.15 -22.16
CA ARG A 232 -5.54 8.64 -22.08
C ARG A 232 -6.07 8.75 -20.65
N HIS A 233 -5.23 8.45 -19.66
CA HIS A 233 -5.59 8.49 -18.25
C HIS A 233 -5.95 9.92 -17.79
N LEU A 234 -5.10 10.88 -18.15
CA LEU A 234 -5.25 12.29 -17.79
C LEU A 234 -6.28 13.05 -18.63
N GLY A 235 -6.69 12.48 -19.78
CA GLY A 235 -7.57 13.13 -20.75
C GLY A 235 -6.88 14.25 -21.55
N ILE A 236 -5.57 14.14 -21.78
CA ILE A 236 -4.77 15.15 -22.48
C ILE A 236 -4.16 14.61 -23.78
N ALA A 237 -3.87 15.49 -24.73
CA ALA A 237 -3.13 15.15 -25.94
C ALA A 237 -1.65 14.86 -25.65
N GLU A 238 -1.03 13.96 -26.42
CA GLU A 238 0.40 13.57 -26.27
C GLU A 238 1.37 14.75 -26.32
N LYS A 239 1.12 15.73 -27.20
CA LYS A 239 1.90 16.97 -27.29
C LYS A 239 1.90 17.82 -26.00
N HIS A 240 0.99 17.59 -25.07
CA HIS A 240 0.91 18.32 -23.81
C HIS A 240 1.77 17.70 -22.71
N ILE A 241 2.12 16.42 -22.82
CA ILE A 241 3.05 15.78 -21.89
C ILE A 241 4.41 16.49 -21.95
N ASP A 242 4.95 16.75 -23.15
CA ASP A 242 6.25 17.43 -23.28
C ASP A 242 6.25 18.88 -22.75
N LYS A 243 5.08 19.53 -22.63
CA LYS A 243 4.98 20.87 -22.03
C LYS A 243 5.29 20.86 -20.54
N LEU A 244 5.10 19.74 -19.84
CA LEU A 244 5.47 19.58 -18.42
C LEU A 244 6.95 19.87 -18.18
N LYS A 245 7.81 19.57 -19.16
CA LYS A 245 9.24 19.87 -19.09
C LYS A 245 9.51 21.36 -18.81
N VAL A 246 8.67 22.25 -19.32
CA VAL A 246 8.82 23.71 -19.17
C VAL A 246 8.15 24.20 -17.88
N TYR A 247 6.97 23.68 -17.55
CA TYR A 247 6.18 24.17 -16.42
C TYR A 247 6.59 23.58 -15.06
N ASN A 248 7.10 22.34 -15.03
CA ASN A 248 7.54 21.65 -13.81
C ASN A 248 8.59 20.60 -14.18
N GLU A 249 9.84 21.06 -14.38
CA GLU A 249 10.95 20.18 -14.76
C GLU A 249 11.21 19.04 -13.75
N PRO A 250 11.19 19.25 -12.43
CA PRO A 250 11.36 18.16 -11.46
C PRO A 250 10.35 17.04 -11.64
N ALA A 251 9.05 17.37 -11.69
CA ALA A 251 7.99 16.38 -11.92
C ALA A 251 8.17 15.67 -13.27
N TRP A 252 8.49 16.42 -14.33
CA TRP A 252 8.78 15.83 -15.64
C TRP A 252 9.90 14.79 -15.58
N ARG A 253 11.00 15.11 -14.91
CA ARG A 253 12.14 14.17 -14.75
C ARG A 253 11.73 12.92 -13.99
N GLU A 254 10.94 13.04 -12.93
CA GLU A 254 10.40 11.89 -12.19
C GLU A 254 9.47 11.04 -13.06
N LEU A 255 8.54 11.65 -13.81
CA LEU A 255 7.67 10.94 -14.73
C LEU A 255 8.46 10.16 -15.78
N MET A 256 9.50 10.77 -16.36
CA MET A 256 10.35 10.08 -17.33
C MET A 256 11.08 8.90 -16.69
N LYS A 257 11.61 9.04 -15.46
CA LYS A 257 12.22 7.92 -14.74
C LYS A 257 11.23 6.76 -14.58
N LEU A 258 9.98 7.04 -14.24
CA LEU A 258 8.93 6.02 -14.12
C LEU A 258 8.58 5.40 -15.48
N ILE A 259 8.42 6.20 -16.53
CA ILE A 259 8.11 5.71 -17.88
C ILE A 259 9.18 4.74 -18.37
N TYR A 260 10.46 5.04 -18.21
CA TYR A 260 11.50 4.14 -18.70
C TYR A 260 11.81 2.99 -17.72
N GLY A 261 11.82 3.29 -16.42
CA GLY A 261 12.42 2.44 -15.40
C GLY A 261 11.44 1.60 -14.57
N PHE A 262 10.13 1.88 -14.60
CA PHE A 262 9.18 1.09 -13.82
C PHE A 262 9.11 -0.34 -14.34
N GLU A 263 9.21 -1.30 -13.44
CA GLU A 263 8.95 -2.72 -13.65
C GLU A 263 7.78 -3.14 -12.76
N SER A 264 6.97 -4.10 -13.21
CA SER A 264 5.88 -4.60 -12.37
C SER A 264 6.47 -5.28 -11.13
N GLU A 265 5.91 -5.02 -9.97
CA GLU A 265 6.44 -5.52 -8.70
C GLU A 265 5.34 -6.14 -7.84
N VAL A 266 5.75 -7.15 -7.09
CA VAL A 266 4.99 -7.76 -6.00
C VAL A 266 5.16 -6.88 -4.76
N LEU A 267 4.03 -6.57 -4.13
CA LEU A 267 3.93 -5.69 -2.95
C LEU A 267 3.94 -6.48 -1.63
N THR A 268 3.76 -7.78 -1.71
CA THR A 268 3.66 -8.70 -0.58
C THR A 268 4.99 -9.36 -0.26
N LEU A 269 5.19 -9.69 1.01
CA LEU A 269 6.41 -10.28 1.52
C LEU A 269 6.28 -11.82 1.63
N TRP A 270 7.32 -12.44 2.16
CA TRP A 270 7.34 -13.86 2.49
C TRP A 270 6.20 -14.25 3.43
N GLY A 271 5.54 -15.38 3.16
CA GLY A 271 4.41 -15.90 3.95
C GLY A 271 3.03 -15.73 3.29
N TRP A 272 2.94 -14.97 2.20
CA TRP A 272 1.72 -14.84 1.40
C TRP A 272 1.58 -16.00 0.40
N ARG A 273 0.36 -16.55 0.26
CA ARG A 273 0.08 -17.60 -0.75
C ARG A 273 -0.34 -16.95 -2.06
N HIS A 274 -1.08 -15.84 -1.99
CA HIS A 274 -1.47 -15.04 -3.14
C HIS A 274 -0.62 -13.77 -3.22
N GLN A 275 -0.02 -13.54 -4.39
CA GLN A 275 0.78 -12.35 -4.59
C GLN A 275 -0.07 -11.15 -4.92
N ILE A 276 0.01 -10.13 -4.07
CA ILE A 276 -0.50 -8.82 -4.42
C ILE A 276 0.56 -8.05 -5.19
N TYR A 277 0.21 -7.54 -6.37
CA TYR A 277 1.13 -6.85 -7.25
C TYR A 277 0.47 -5.67 -7.94
N TRP A 278 1.29 -4.79 -8.51
CA TRP A 278 0.82 -3.77 -9.44
C TRP A 278 1.63 -3.79 -10.74
N ASP A 279 1.03 -3.28 -11.80
CA ASP A 279 1.71 -3.01 -13.04
C ASP A 279 1.80 -1.49 -13.27
N PHE A 280 2.42 -1.11 -14.37
CA PHE A 280 2.64 0.30 -14.70
C PHE A 280 1.32 1.08 -14.72
N GLU A 281 0.25 0.51 -15.27
CA GLU A 281 -1.05 1.16 -15.40
C GLU A 281 -1.66 1.48 -14.04
N ARG A 282 -1.61 0.54 -13.09
CA ARG A 282 -2.17 0.74 -11.74
C ARG A 282 -1.29 1.62 -10.88
N PHE A 283 0.02 1.43 -10.93
CA PHE A 283 0.96 2.31 -10.24
C PHE A 283 0.80 3.76 -10.71
N ILE A 284 0.80 4.00 -12.03
CA ILE A 284 0.73 5.36 -12.57
C ILE A 284 -0.65 5.97 -12.32
N HIS A 285 -1.73 5.18 -12.31
CA HIS A 285 -3.05 5.66 -11.90
C HIS A 285 -3.04 6.21 -10.47
N ILE A 286 -2.48 5.44 -9.52
CA ILE A 286 -2.39 5.85 -8.11
C ILE A 286 -1.52 7.11 -8.00
N TYR A 287 -0.35 7.09 -8.67
CA TYR A 287 0.60 8.19 -8.67
C TYR A 287 -0.01 9.49 -9.20
N LEU A 288 -0.56 9.47 -10.42
CA LEU A 288 -1.07 10.68 -11.09
C LEU A 288 -2.30 11.28 -10.40
N ARG A 289 -3.08 10.46 -9.68
CA ARG A 289 -4.36 10.90 -9.11
C ARG A 289 -4.25 11.30 -7.64
N HIS A 290 -3.33 10.69 -6.90
CA HIS A 290 -3.28 10.81 -5.45
C HIS A 290 -1.95 11.37 -4.93
N TYR A 291 -0.91 11.55 -5.76
CA TYR A 291 0.31 12.21 -5.31
C TYR A 291 0.24 13.73 -5.52
N LYS A 292 0.18 14.49 -4.42
CA LYS A 292 -0.09 15.94 -4.42
C LYS A 292 0.93 16.75 -5.23
N ASP A 293 2.21 16.34 -5.22
CA ASP A 293 3.29 17.07 -5.90
C ASP A 293 3.28 16.84 -7.43
N PHE A 294 2.45 15.92 -7.91
CA PHE A 294 2.32 15.57 -9.32
C PHE A 294 0.95 15.96 -9.89
N LEU A 295 0.52 17.21 -9.66
CA LEU A 295 -0.71 17.73 -10.25
C LEU A 295 -0.42 18.43 -11.59
N ILE A 296 -0.97 17.89 -12.66
CA ILE A 296 -0.92 18.52 -13.98
C ILE A 296 -2.12 19.45 -14.11
N ASN A 297 -1.87 20.76 -13.96
CA ASN A 297 -2.86 21.81 -14.20
C ASN A 297 -3.44 21.67 -15.63
N GLY A 298 -4.72 21.29 -15.72
CA GLY A 298 -5.41 21.02 -16.99
C GLY A 298 -6.01 19.62 -17.14
N SER A 299 -5.83 18.70 -16.17
CA SER A 299 -6.58 17.44 -16.17
C SER A 299 -8.03 17.65 -15.73
N SER A 300 -8.99 17.23 -16.56
CA SER A 300 -10.42 17.22 -16.23
C SER A 300 -10.82 16.11 -15.23
N LYS A 301 -9.87 15.26 -14.81
CA LYS A 301 -10.08 14.11 -13.90
C LYS A 301 -9.14 14.12 -12.69
N GLY A 302 -8.30 15.15 -12.56
CA GLY A 302 -7.09 15.16 -11.73
C GLY A 302 -7.24 15.65 -10.29
N GLN A 303 -8.33 15.28 -9.60
CA GLN A 303 -8.47 15.59 -8.17
C GLN A 303 -8.96 14.34 -7.44
N GLY A 304 -8.02 13.51 -6.99
CA GLY A 304 -8.28 12.51 -5.96
C GLY A 304 -7.84 13.04 -4.60
N THR A 305 -8.22 12.32 -3.55
CA THR A 305 -7.67 12.48 -2.21
C THR A 305 -6.15 12.32 -2.26
N GLY A 306 -5.41 13.35 -1.85
CA GLY A 306 -3.97 13.36 -1.93
C GLY A 306 -3.30 12.64 -0.77
N PHE A 307 -2.34 11.77 -1.03
CA PHE A 307 -1.44 11.22 -0.02
C PHE A 307 -0.75 12.34 0.75
N GLN A 308 -0.54 12.08 2.04
CA GLN A 308 0.26 12.91 2.92
C GLN A 308 1.66 12.32 3.09
N TYR A 309 2.15 11.56 2.11
CA TYR A 309 3.41 10.84 2.19
C TYR A 309 4.21 11.07 0.92
N THR A 310 5.53 10.95 1.03
CA THR A 310 6.41 11.01 -0.14
C THR A 310 6.16 9.81 -1.06
N LEU A 311 6.56 9.91 -2.34
CA LEU A 311 6.46 8.80 -3.29
C LEU A 311 7.10 7.50 -2.77
N LYS A 312 8.26 7.63 -2.11
CA LYS A 312 8.98 6.48 -1.54
C LYS A 312 8.17 5.79 -0.44
N ASP A 313 7.42 6.58 0.33
CA ASP A 313 6.63 6.08 1.46
C ASP A 313 5.25 5.56 1.04
N ILE A 314 4.66 6.02 -0.07
CA ILE A 314 3.37 5.50 -0.57
C ILE A 314 3.41 3.96 -0.72
N ARG A 315 4.48 3.43 -1.33
CA ARG A 315 4.70 1.98 -1.45
C ARG A 315 4.76 1.30 -0.07
N ARG A 316 5.44 1.90 0.90
CA ARG A 316 5.56 1.36 2.26
C ARG A 316 4.21 1.36 2.99
N ILE A 317 3.42 2.42 2.83
CA ILE A 317 2.05 2.50 3.36
C ILE A 317 1.17 1.40 2.78
N ILE A 318 1.26 1.15 1.47
CA ILE A 318 0.53 0.04 0.85
C ILE A 318 0.90 -1.29 1.50
N ASN A 319 2.20 -1.56 1.66
CA ASN A 319 2.66 -2.82 2.26
C ASN A 319 2.17 -2.96 3.71
N ILE A 320 2.18 -1.88 4.49
CA ILE A 320 1.67 -1.88 5.87
C ILE A 320 0.17 -2.23 5.88
N VAL A 321 -0.63 -1.58 5.04
CA VAL A 321 -2.07 -1.84 4.96
C VAL A 321 -2.34 -3.27 4.45
N LEU A 322 -1.58 -3.77 3.48
CA LEU A 322 -1.70 -5.14 3.01
C LEU A 322 -1.42 -6.14 4.14
N GLU A 323 -0.33 -5.96 4.88
CA GLU A 323 0.08 -6.85 5.97
C GLU A 323 -0.97 -6.87 7.10
N GLN A 324 -1.52 -5.71 7.45
CA GLN A 324 -2.57 -5.61 8.48
C GLN A 324 -3.90 -6.23 8.04
N ASN A 325 -4.10 -6.46 6.73
CA ASN A 325 -5.28 -7.12 6.17
C ASN A 325 -4.96 -8.51 5.60
N HIS A 326 -3.76 -9.06 5.86
CA HIS A 326 -3.22 -10.25 5.21
C HIS A 326 -4.20 -11.43 5.24
N GLN A 327 -4.65 -11.85 6.43
CA GLN A 327 -5.56 -12.98 6.58
C GLN A 327 -6.88 -12.78 5.81
N ALA A 328 -7.49 -11.61 5.91
CA ALA A 328 -8.76 -11.32 5.26
C ALA A 328 -8.65 -11.26 3.72
N ILE A 329 -7.50 -10.80 3.20
CA ILE A 329 -7.21 -10.79 1.77
C ILE A 329 -7.04 -12.23 1.27
N GLU A 330 -6.20 -13.02 1.94
CA GLU A 330 -5.92 -14.42 1.63
C GLU A 330 -7.19 -15.29 1.61
N GLU A 331 -8.03 -15.18 2.63
CA GLU A 331 -9.30 -15.92 2.70
C GLU A 331 -10.25 -15.60 1.55
N ARG A 332 -10.25 -14.34 1.06
CA ARG A 332 -11.07 -13.93 -0.10
C ARG A 332 -10.50 -14.46 -1.40
N LEU A 333 -9.18 -14.37 -1.58
CA LEU A 333 -8.51 -14.80 -2.81
C LEU A 333 -8.52 -16.34 -2.94
N ASP A 334 -8.44 -17.09 -1.83
CA ASP A 334 -8.66 -18.55 -1.81
C ASP A 334 -10.03 -18.94 -2.38
N GLN A 335 -11.04 -18.10 -2.20
CA GLN A 335 -12.39 -18.29 -2.76
C GLN A 335 -12.52 -17.80 -4.20
N GLY A 336 -11.42 -17.37 -4.84
CA GLY A 336 -11.42 -16.76 -6.17
C GLY A 336 -12.15 -15.40 -6.20
N LYS A 337 -12.28 -14.72 -5.07
CA LYS A 337 -12.98 -13.43 -4.96
C LYS A 337 -11.98 -12.31 -4.71
N GLY A 338 -12.25 -11.14 -5.29
CA GLY A 338 -11.49 -9.94 -4.99
C GLY A 338 -11.70 -9.46 -3.55
N PHE A 339 -10.77 -8.64 -3.09
CA PHE A 339 -10.83 -7.96 -1.79
C PHE A 339 -11.12 -6.47 -1.99
N HIS A 340 -12.04 -5.91 -1.21
CA HIS A 340 -12.39 -4.49 -1.32
C HIS A 340 -12.77 -3.92 0.05
N ILE A 341 -12.11 -2.82 0.42
CA ILE A 341 -12.42 -2.01 1.60
C ILE A 341 -12.49 -0.54 1.19
N GLN A 342 -13.55 0.14 1.62
CA GLN A 342 -13.84 1.54 1.31
C GLN A 342 -14.88 2.07 2.30
N ASN A 343 -15.01 3.40 2.40
CA ASN A 343 -15.93 4.08 3.31
C ASN A 343 -15.67 3.60 4.75
N ASP A 344 -16.72 3.26 5.49
CA ASP A 344 -16.61 2.80 6.88
C ASP A 344 -15.78 1.54 7.12
N LYS A 345 -15.46 0.80 6.04
CA LYS A 345 -14.57 -0.37 6.10
C LYS A 345 -13.11 -0.03 5.81
N GLY A 346 -12.80 1.24 5.58
CA GLY A 346 -11.45 1.70 5.29
C GLY A 346 -10.47 1.33 6.38
N HIS A 347 -9.25 0.97 5.99
CA HIS A 347 -8.23 0.61 6.95
C HIS A 347 -7.60 1.86 7.57
N TYR A 348 -7.67 2.02 8.89
CA TYR A 348 -7.10 3.16 9.58
C TYR A 348 -5.59 3.00 9.78
N TYR A 349 -4.80 3.97 9.32
CA TYR A 349 -3.38 4.05 9.61
C TYR A 349 -2.91 5.50 9.69
N ASN A 350 -2.28 5.86 10.82
CA ASN A 350 -1.63 7.16 11.07
C ASN A 350 -2.47 8.38 10.62
N GLY A 351 -3.71 8.46 11.12
CA GLY A 351 -4.61 9.59 10.83
C GLY A 351 -5.34 9.53 9.49
N ASN A 352 -5.20 8.45 8.71
CA ASN A 352 -5.87 8.32 7.43
C ASN A 352 -6.63 6.99 7.36
N TYR A 353 -7.80 7.00 6.73
CA TYR A 353 -8.48 5.78 6.33
C TYR A 353 -8.14 5.45 4.88
N TYR A 354 -7.63 4.26 4.61
CA TYR A 354 -7.25 3.84 3.26
C TYR A 354 -8.34 2.98 2.63
N SER A 355 -8.64 3.29 1.38
CA SER A 355 -9.43 2.42 0.50
C SER A 355 -8.50 1.52 -0.30
N LEU A 356 -8.87 0.25 -0.44
CA LEU A 356 -8.05 -0.77 -1.09
C LEU A 356 -8.97 -1.69 -1.90
N ARG A 357 -8.63 -1.92 -3.17
CA ARG A 357 -9.28 -2.90 -4.04
C ARG A 357 -8.26 -3.80 -4.71
N ILE A 358 -8.44 -5.10 -4.56
CA ILE A 358 -7.61 -6.15 -5.13
C ILE A 358 -8.50 -7.07 -5.97
N ASN A 359 -8.09 -7.36 -7.19
CA ASN A 359 -8.77 -8.33 -8.05
C ASN A 359 -8.51 -9.79 -7.62
N PRO A 360 -9.32 -10.75 -8.07
CA PRO A 360 -9.10 -12.17 -7.78
C PRO A 360 -7.72 -12.71 -8.19
N ASP A 361 -7.07 -12.08 -9.16
CA ASP A 361 -5.72 -12.44 -9.64
C ASP A 361 -4.60 -11.85 -8.79
N GLY A 362 -4.91 -11.10 -7.73
CA GLY A 362 -3.94 -10.42 -6.87
C GLY A 362 -3.54 -9.02 -7.37
N LYS A 363 -4.07 -8.54 -8.49
CA LYS A 363 -3.73 -7.20 -8.99
C LYS A 363 -4.33 -6.11 -8.09
N LEU A 364 -3.48 -5.21 -7.58
CA LEU A 364 -3.88 -4.02 -6.85
C LEU A 364 -4.51 -3.01 -7.82
N MET A 365 -5.81 -2.77 -7.68
CA MET A 365 -6.60 -1.95 -8.60
C MET A 365 -6.76 -0.51 -8.12
N GLN A 366 -6.90 -0.32 -6.82
CA GLN A 366 -7.18 0.97 -6.20
C GLN A 366 -6.52 1.01 -4.82
N PHE A 367 -5.79 2.10 -4.56
CA PHE A 367 -5.28 2.42 -3.24
C PHE A 367 -5.19 3.93 -3.07
N HIS A 368 -5.92 4.48 -2.09
CA HIS A 368 -5.88 5.91 -1.79
C HIS A 368 -6.40 6.21 -0.37
N PRO A 369 -5.98 7.32 0.25
CA PRO A 369 -6.64 7.81 1.45
C PRO A 369 -8.08 8.21 1.14
N GLN A 370 -8.98 8.12 2.11
CA GLN A 370 -10.32 8.70 2.05
C GLN A 370 -10.24 10.16 2.49
N ASP A 371 -11.20 10.99 2.07
CA ASP A 371 -11.31 12.33 2.61
C ASP A 371 -11.65 12.22 4.09
N ASN A 372 -10.90 12.93 4.94
CA ASN A 372 -11.26 13.09 6.33
C ASN A 372 -12.44 14.08 6.37
N PHE A 373 -13.60 13.62 6.83
CA PHE A 373 -14.83 14.42 6.92
C PHE A 373 -14.74 15.51 7.99
#